data_AF-A0A938R404-F1
#
_entry.id   AF-A0A938R404-F1
#
_cell.length_a   1.000
_cell.length_b   1.000
_cell.length_c   1.000
_cell.angle_alpha   90.00
_cell.angle_beta   90.00
_cell.angle_gamma   90.00
#
_symmetry.space_group_name_H-M   'P 1'
#
loop_
_entity.id
_entity.type
_entity.pdbx_description
1 polymer ?
#
loop_
_entity_poly.entity_id
_entity_poly.type
_entity_poly.pdbx_seq_one_letter_code
_entity_poly.pdbx_strand_id
1 'polypeptide(L)'
;MDEKEFNKMKVCDFEELPGPKSKEELEEMKMPYEEYCRKLFDVGNEFIKPEALKGIRWMSTTMYIFTPHSVANLAELGAECIKVEMPRMGDPMRHTSPFNEAYLYPLHDTRPMTGTGYGFLNANSNEFYITLDYHVPESKRVFYDLVKMSDGLTECYRHGTFDRWKQGYRQVAEMNPRFIYVWGGGFGYGPKIFGGSYDILGQAHAGLASITGTHEDFGG
;
A
#
# COMPACT_ATOMS: atom_id res chain seq x y z
N MET A 1 -42.68 25.82 -1.60
CA MET A 1 -43.42 24.58 -1.90
C MET A 1 -44.51 24.48 -0.84
N ASP A 2 -45.78 24.35 -1.23
CA ASP A 2 -46.91 24.31 -0.29
C ASP A 2 -46.83 23.04 0.57
N GLU A 3 -47.22 23.09 1.84
CA GLU A 3 -47.13 21.97 2.81
C GLU A 3 -47.83 20.69 2.29
N LYS A 4 -48.88 20.89 1.47
CA LYS A 4 -49.62 19.81 0.80
C LYS A 4 -48.83 19.08 -0.28
N GLU A 5 -47.84 19.71 -0.91
CA GLU A 5 -46.97 19.08 -1.90
C GLU A 5 -45.85 18.28 -1.22
N PHE A 6 -45.32 18.77 -0.09
CA PHE A 6 -44.28 18.07 0.68
C PHE A 6 -44.79 16.72 1.24
N ASN A 7 -46.02 16.69 1.76
CA ASN A 7 -46.67 15.48 2.28
C ASN A 7 -47.04 14.44 1.21
N LYS A 8 -46.93 14.77 -0.09
CA LYS A 8 -47.11 13.80 -1.19
C LYS A 8 -45.82 13.15 -1.65
N MET A 9 -44.66 13.67 -1.23
CA MET A 9 -43.38 13.03 -1.55
C MET A 9 -43.25 11.74 -0.74
N LYS A 10 -43.16 10.62 -1.46
CA LYS A 10 -42.89 9.32 -0.87
C LYS A 10 -41.42 9.29 -0.46
N VAL A 11 -41.13 9.49 0.82
CA VAL A 11 -39.79 9.31 1.38
C VAL A 11 -39.56 7.80 1.49
N CYS A 12 -38.45 7.33 0.93
CA CYS A 12 -38.04 5.92 1.04
C CYS A 12 -37.62 5.65 2.49
N ASP A 13 -38.21 4.66 3.13
CA ASP A 13 -37.83 4.27 4.49
C ASP A 13 -36.41 3.67 4.47
N PHE A 14 -35.67 3.85 5.57
CA PHE A 14 -34.29 3.35 5.66
C PHE A 14 -34.20 1.86 5.39
N GLU A 15 -35.20 1.10 5.82
CA GLU A 15 -35.35 -0.34 5.61
C GLU A 15 -35.41 -0.71 4.11
N GLU A 16 -35.96 0.17 3.27
CA GLU A 16 -36.22 -0.06 1.84
C GLU A 16 -35.02 0.28 0.92
N LEU A 17 -33.96 0.94 1.44
CA LEU A 17 -32.76 1.25 0.66
C LEU A 17 -32.03 -0.03 0.16
N PRO A 18 -31.37 -0.01 -1.01
CA PRO A 18 -30.61 -1.17 -1.51
C PRO A 18 -29.36 -1.46 -0.68
N GLY A 19 -28.99 -2.73 -0.55
CA GLY A 19 -27.76 -3.21 0.12
C GLY A 19 -28.03 -4.15 1.30
N PRO A 20 -27.07 -5.03 1.67
CA PRO A 20 -27.17 -5.80 2.91
C PRO A 20 -27.16 -4.82 4.11
N LYS A 21 -28.08 -5.01 5.06
CA LYS A 21 -28.12 -4.26 6.31
C LYS A 21 -28.33 -5.22 7.47
N SER A 22 -27.44 -5.18 8.45
CA SER A 22 -27.62 -5.82 9.74
C SER A 22 -28.63 -5.02 10.58
N LYS A 23 -29.07 -5.61 11.69
CA LYS A 23 -29.94 -4.91 12.64
C LYS A 23 -29.23 -3.71 13.26
N GLU A 24 -27.93 -3.83 13.54
CA GLU A 24 -27.11 -2.72 14.03
C GLU A 24 -27.00 -1.60 12.99
N GLU A 25 -26.78 -1.93 11.71
CA GLU A 25 -26.69 -0.94 10.63
C GLU A 25 -27.99 -0.14 10.47
N LEU A 26 -29.15 -0.80 10.60
CA LEU A 26 -30.46 -0.13 10.57
C LEU A 26 -30.69 0.79 11.77
N GLU A 27 -30.18 0.45 12.95
CA GLU A 27 -30.26 1.31 14.13
C GLU A 27 -29.31 2.52 14.00
N GLU A 28 -28.11 2.33 13.44
CA GLU A 28 -27.18 3.42 13.15
C GLU A 28 -27.74 4.42 12.14
N MET A 29 -28.42 3.95 11.09
CA MET A 29 -29.05 4.82 10.08
C MET A 29 -30.18 5.70 10.65
N LYS A 30 -30.76 5.31 11.80
CA LYS A 30 -31.80 6.09 12.49
C LYS A 30 -31.22 7.15 13.44
N MET A 31 -29.92 7.12 13.71
CA MET A 31 -29.28 8.07 14.61
C MET A 31 -29.29 9.49 14.01
N PRO A 32 -29.41 10.54 14.85
CA PRO A 32 -29.11 11.90 14.42
C PRO A 32 -27.72 11.97 13.78
N TYR A 33 -27.59 12.71 12.68
CA TYR A 33 -26.36 12.75 11.88
C TYR A 33 -25.14 13.17 12.71
N GLU A 34 -25.31 14.07 13.67
CA GLU A 34 -24.27 14.51 14.60
C GLU A 34 -23.82 13.40 15.54
N GLU A 35 -24.73 12.55 15.98
CA GLU A 35 -24.44 11.42 16.86
C GLU A 35 -23.77 10.29 16.08
N TYR A 36 -24.24 10.01 14.86
CA TYR A 36 -23.58 9.11 13.92
C TYR A 36 -22.13 9.55 13.66
N CYS A 37 -21.91 10.83 13.33
CA CYS A 37 -20.56 11.38 13.13
C CYS A 37 -19.70 11.20 14.38
N ARG A 38 -20.22 11.53 15.58
CA ARG A 38 -19.46 11.37 16.83
C ARG A 38 -19.05 9.93 17.08
N LYS A 39 -19.96 8.97 16.85
CA LYS A 39 -19.69 7.54 17.02
C LYS A 39 -18.67 7.03 15.99
N LEU A 40 -18.83 7.42 14.72
CA LEU A 40 -18.00 6.96 13.60
C LEU A 40 -16.56 7.52 13.69
N PHE A 41 -16.42 8.78 14.09
CA PHE A 41 -15.13 9.47 14.23
C PHE A 41 -14.57 9.44 15.66
N ASP A 42 -15.16 8.64 16.56
CA ASP A 42 -14.57 8.40 17.87
C ASP A 42 -13.27 7.60 17.73
N VAL A 43 -12.17 8.22 18.16
CA VAL A 43 -10.82 7.64 18.19
C VAL A 43 -10.80 6.37 19.06
N GLY A 44 -11.66 6.30 20.09
CA GLY A 44 -11.79 5.11 20.93
C GLY A 44 -12.31 3.87 20.20
N ASN A 45 -12.94 4.07 19.03
CA ASN A 45 -13.52 3.00 18.22
C ASN A 45 -12.62 2.53 17.07
N GLU A 46 -11.40 3.04 16.93
CA GLU A 46 -10.50 2.72 15.80
C GLU A 46 -10.28 1.21 15.66
N PHE A 47 -10.03 0.51 16.77
CA PHE A 47 -9.71 -0.93 16.78
C PHE A 47 -10.93 -1.87 16.69
N ILE A 48 -12.16 -1.34 16.70
CA ILE A 48 -13.39 -2.14 16.58
C ILE A 48 -14.06 -1.99 15.22
N LYS A 49 -13.55 -1.11 14.34
CA LYS A 49 -14.09 -0.93 13.00
C LYS A 49 -13.89 -2.20 12.17
N PRO A 50 -14.88 -2.59 11.33
CA PRO A 50 -14.71 -3.69 10.41
C PRO A 50 -13.61 -3.37 9.39
N GLU A 51 -12.60 -4.22 9.35
CA GLU A 51 -11.45 -4.15 8.45
C GLU A 51 -11.75 -4.94 7.17
N ALA A 52 -11.70 -4.28 6.01
CA ALA A 52 -12.07 -4.88 4.73
C ALA A 52 -11.17 -6.06 4.32
N LEU A 53 -9.91 -6.04 4.74
CA LEU A 53 -8.91 -7.07 4.42
C LEU A 53 -8.48 -7.87 5.66
N LYS A 54 -9.32 -7.90 6.70
CA LYS A 54 -9.04 -8.69 7.90
C LYS A 54 -8.76 -10.15 7.56
N GLY A 55 -7.66 -10.68 8.11
CA GLY A 55 -7.25 -12.06 7.91
C GLY A 55 -6.51 -12.32 6.59
N ILE A 56 -6.34 -11.31 5.75
CA ILE A 56 -5.42 -11.36 4.62
C ILE A 56 -4.00 -11.09 5.11
N ARG A 57 -3.04 -11.92 4.70
CA ARG A 57 -1.62 -11.68 4.92
C ARG A 57 -0.93 -11.37 3.60
N TRP A 58 -0.19 -10.28 3.56
CA TRP A 58 0.44 -9.78 2.34
C TRP A 58 1.93 -9.57 2.53
N MET A 59 2.74 -10.12 1.62
CA MET A 59 4.19 -9.88 1.60
C MET A 59 4.51 -8.62 0.79
N SER A 60 5.58 -7.93 1.16
CA SER A 60 6.05 -6.73 0.46
C SER A 60 7.56 -6.78 0.31
N THR A 61 8.07 -6.88 -0.91
CA THR A 61 9.51 -6.68 -1.20
C THR A 61 9.71 -5.37 -1.97
N THR A 62 8.87 -4.39 -1.65
CA THR A 62 8.78 -3.12 -2.36
C THR A 62 9.84 -2.13 -1.87
N MET A 63 10.18 -1.15 -2.70
CA MET A 63 11.11 -0.07 -2.37
C MET A 63 10.56 1.27 -2.86
N TYR A 64 11.06 2.38 -2.30
CA TYR A 64 10.68 3.74 -2.70
C TYR A 64 9.27 4.16 -2.28
N ILE A 65 8.40 4.54 -3.22
CA ILE A 65 7.13 5.23 -2.93
C ILE A 65 5.95 4.50 -3.55
N PHE A 66 5.95 4.31 -4.87
CA PHE A 66 4.80 3.79 -5.63
C PHE A 66 4.29 2.45 -5.08
N THR A 67 5.13 1.41 -5.07
CA THR A 67 4.70 0.09 -4.62
C THR A 67 4.59 -0.05 -3.10
N PRO A 68 5.45 0.56 -2.26
CA PRO A 68 5.21 0.58 -0.82
C PRO A 68 3.86 1.19 -0.46
N HIS A 69 3.49 2.34 -1.05
CA HIS A 69 2.19 2.97 -0.80
C HIS A 69 1.01 2.05 -1.17
N SER A 70 1.15 1.24 -2.22
CA SER A 70 0.11 0.25 -2.55
C SER A 70 -0.08 -0.81 -1.46
N VAL A 71 0.99 -1.21 -0.77
CA VAL A 71 0.93 -2.17 0.34
C VAL A 71 0.47 -1.49 1.63
N ALA A 72 0.95 -0.29 1.92
CA ALA A 72 0.47 0.50 3.04
C ALA A 72 -1.06 0.66 3.00
N ASN A 73 -1.64 0.90 1.81
CA ASN A 73 -3.10 0.91 1.65
C ASN A 73 -3.77 -0.44 2.02
N LEU A 74 -3.14 -1.58 1.74
CA LEU A 74 -3.66 -2.88 2.16
C LEU A 74 -3.63 -3.00 3.70
N ALA A 75 -2.54 -2.52 4.32
CA ALA A 75 -2.38 -2.51 5.76
C ALA A 75 -3.42 -1.61 6.45
N GLU A 76 -3.66 -0.40 5.92
CA GLU A 76 -4.72 0.52 6.40
C GLU A 76 -6.12 -0.10 6.28
N LEU A 77 -6.33 -0.98 5.30
CA LEU A 77 -7.58 -1.73 5.14
C LEU A 77 -7.64 -2.99 6.01
N GLY A 78 -6.64 -3.23 6.86
CA GLY A 78 -6.58 -4.28 7.88
C GLY A 78 -5.90 -5.58 7.45
N ALA A 79 -5.15 -5.59 6.35
CA ALA A 79 -4.29 -6.72 6.00
C ALA A 79 -3.06 -6.79 6.91
N GLU A 80 -2.61 -8.00 7.24
CA GLU A 80 -1.32 -8.22 7.90
C GLU A 80 -0.20 -8.13 6.85
N CYS A 81 0.38 -6.94 6.69
CA CYS A 81 1.43 -6.69 5.72
C CYS A 81 2.83 -6.93 6.33
N ILE A 82 3.65 -7.75 5.68
CA ILE A 82 5.03 -8.06 6.09
C ILE A 82 6.00 -7.58 5.01
N LYS A 83 6.71 -6.48 5.29
CA LYS A 83 7.79 -5.99 4.45
C LYS A 83 9.07 -6.78 4.71
N VAL A 84 9.60 -7.35 3.65
CA VAL A 84 10.87 -8.08 3.63
C VAL A 84 11.90 -7.18 2.97
N GLU A 85 12.92 -6.80 3.74
CA GLU A 85 13.95 -5.87 3.28
C GLU A 85 15.33 -6.51 3.20
N MET A 86 16.18 -5.98 2.32
CA MET A 86 17.58 -6.41 2.26
C MET A 86 18.30 -6.08 3.58
N PRO A 87 19.06 -7.03 4.17
CA PRO A 87 19.81 -6.76 5.39
C PRO A 87 20.73 -5.54 5.25
N ARG A 88 20.86 -4.78 6.33
CA ARG A 88 21.68 -3.56 6.46
C ARG A 88 21.19 -2.36 5.64
N MET A 89 20.87 -2.55 4.36
CA MET A 89 20.44 -1.47 3.48
C MET A 89 18.96 -1.10 3.72
N GLY A 90 18.08 -2.08 3.90
CA GLY A 90 16.65 -1.80 3.98
C GLY A 90 16.08 -1.21 2.67
N ASP A 91 14.91 -0.58 2.78
CA ASP A 91 14.39 0.33 1.75
C ASP A 91 15.26 1.61 1.65
N PRO A 92 15.69 2.03 0.44
CA PRO A 92 16.45 3.28 0.25
C PRO A 92 15.79 4.53 0.86
N MET A 93 14.47 4.56 0.98
CA MET A 93 13.76 5.69 1.60
C MET A 93 14.07 5.87 3.08
N ARG A 94 14.58 4.83 3.76
CA ARG A 94 15.09 4.92 5.13
C ARG A 94 16.28 5.88 5.24
N HIS A 95 16.96 6.17 4.14
CA HIS A 95 18.10 7.08 4.06
C HIS A 95 17.77 8.40 3.36
N THR A 96 16.50 8.64 3.03
CA THR A 96 16.08 9.83 2.28
C THR A 96 15.39 10.81 3.24
N SER A 97 16.17 11.76 3.74
CA SER A 97 15.73 12.92 4.52
C SER A 97 16.48 14.17 4.09
N PRO A 98 15.88 15.37 4.24
CA PRO A 98 16.62 16.62 4.08
C PRO A 98 17.88 16.64 4.95
N PHE A 99 18.92 17.30 4.42
CA PHE A 99 20.17 17.47 5.14
C PHE A 99 19.92 18.20 6.46
N ASN A 100 20.48 17.69 7.57
CA ASN A 100 20.35 18.26 8.92
C ASN A 100 18.98 18.11 9.60
N GLU A 101 18.08 17.25 9.11
CA GLU A 101 16.81 16.92 9.78
C GLU A 101 16.84 15.63 10.59
N ALA A 102 15.94 15.56 11.58
CA ALA A 102 15.78 14.45 12.50
C ALA A 102 15.25 13.22 11.78
N TYR A 103 16.16 12.35 11.37
CA TYR A 103 15.84 10.93 11.31
C TYR A 103 15.19 10.50 12.64
N LEU A 104 14.14 9.67 12.60
CA LEU A 104 13.61 9.07 13.82
C LEU A 104 14.69 8.17 14.42
N TYR A 105 15.13 8.53 15.63
CA TYR A 105 16.26 7.93 16.35
C TYR A 105 16.26 6.39 16.30
N PRO A 106 17.45 5.75 16.25
CA PRO A 106 17.52 4.30 16.21
C PRO A 106 17.03 3.73 17.55
N LEU A 107 16.05 2.83 17.51
CA LEU A 107 15.73 1.94 18.63
C LEU A 107 16.73 0.77 18.77
N HIS A 108 17.84 0.73 18.00
CA HIS A 108 18.80 -0.38 18.06
C HIS A 108 20.19 -0.06 17.47
N ASP A 109 21.22 -0.72 17.99
CA ASP A 109 22.65 -0.60 17.64
C ASP A 109 23.05 -1.12 16.24
N THR A 110 22.10 -1.67 15.48
CA THR A 110 22.34 -2.35 14.18
C THR A 110 21.86 -1.55 12.96
N ARG A 111 21.35 -0.33 13.14
CA ARG A 111 20.89 0.56 12.06
C ARG A 111 21.86 1.71 11.83
N PRO A 112 21.83 2.39 10.66
CA PRO A 112 22.66 3.56 10.43
C PRO A 112 22.44 4.56 11.57
N MET A 113 23.55 5.07 12.13
CA MET A 113 23.63 6.00 13.27
C MET A 113 22.76 7.26 13.10
N THR A 114 22.25 7.49 11.89
CA THR A 114 21.37 8.59 11.55
C THR A 114 19.93 8.31 11.98
N GLY A 115 19.35 7.11 11.86
CA GLY A 115 17.94 6.79 12.18
C GLY A 115 17.10 6.47 10.92
N THR A 116 15.76 6.53 10.99
CA THR A 116 14.88 6.30 9.82
C THR A 116 14.44 7.60 9.17
N GLY A 117 14.66 7.74 7.87
CA GLY A 117 14.36 8.94 7.10
C GLY A 117 12.86 9.19 6.90
N TYR A 118 12.46 10.46 6.81
CA TYR A 118 11.05 10.86 6.71
C TYR A 118 10.37 10.33 5.46
N GLY A 119 11.11 10.21 4.35
CA GLY A 119 10.55 9.70 3.12
C GLY A 119 10.07 8.24 3.21
N PHE A 120 10.56 7.47 4.19
CA PHE A 120 10.09 6.11 4.44
C PHE A 120 8.68 6.08 5.07
N LEU A 121 8.40 7.00 5.99
CA LEU A 121 7.21 6.95 6.84
C LEU A 121 5.91 7.07 6.05
N ASN A 122 5.90 7.89 5.01
CA ASN A 122 4.69 8.16 4.24
C ASN A 122 4.18 6.94 3.46
N ALA A 123 5.07 6.02 3.07
CA ALA A 123 4.72 4.94 2.14
C ALA A 123 4.79 3.55 2.77
N ASN A 124 5.00 3.42 4.09
CA ASN A 124 5.18 2.13 4.76
C ASN A 124 4.48 2.07 6.13
N SER A 125 3.33 2.74 6.27
CA SER A 125 2.54 2.68 7.52
C SER A 125 1.95 1.30 7.75
N ASN A 126 1.80 0.91 9.02
CA ASN A 126 1.07 -0.29 9.45
C ASN A 126 1.61 -1.64 8.92
N GLU A 127 2.89 -1.69 8.49
CA GLU A 127 3.57 -2.92 8.10
C GLU A 127 4.44 -3.51 9.23
N PHE A 128 4.58 -4.83 9.24
CA PHE A 128 5.62 -5.54 9.98
C PHE A 128 6.90 -5.62 9.14
N TYR A 129 8.07 -5.67 9.78
CA TYR A 129 9.35 -5.62 9.09
C TYR A 129 10.23 -6.80 9.45
N ILE A 130 10.75 -7.48 8.43
CA ILE A 130 11.79 -8.49 8.56
C ILE A 130 12.90 -8.24 7.54
N THR A 131 14.07 -8.84 7.76
CA THR A 131 15.16 -8.79 6.79
C THR A 131 15.46 -10.16 6.21
N LEU A 132 15.72 -10.21 4.91
CA LEU A 132 16.05 -11.42 4.18
C LEU A 132 16.93 -11.07 2.98
N ASP A 133 18.08 -11.72 2.86
CA ASP A 133 18.92 -11.58 1.65
C ASP A 133 18.43 -12.55 0.56
N TYR A 134 17.82 -12.03 -0.50
CA TYR A 134 17.27 -12.85 -1.59
C TYR A 134 18.32 -13.62 -2.41
N HIS A 135 19.60 -13.30 -2.27
CA HIS A 135 20.66 -13.88 -3.09
C HIS A 135 21.20 -15.20 -2.54
N VAL A 136 21.03 -15.46 -1.24
CA VAL A 136 21.60 -16.65 -0.61
C VAL A 136 20.67 -17.86 -0.76
N PRO A 137 21.17 -19.05 -1.14
CA PRO A 137 20.32 -20.23 -1.36
C PRO A 137 19.42 -20.59 -0.17
N GLU A 138 19.89 -20.35 1.05
CA GLU A 138 19.20 -20.64 2.30
C GLU A 138 17.94 -19.76 2.48
N SER A 139 17.98 -18.52 2.01
CA SER A 139 16.85 -17.59 2.14
C SER A 139 15.66 -18.00 1.29
N LYS A 140 15.91 -18.74 0.21
CA LYS A 140 14.87 -19.26 -0.68
C LYS A 140 13.85 -20.10 0.08
N ARG A 141 14.33 -20.93 1.02
CA ARG A 141 13.43 -21.74 1.87
C ARG A 141 12.55 -20.85 2.74
N VAL A 142 13.14 -19.86 3.41
CA VAL A 142 12.41 -18.92 4.27
C VAL A 142 11.38 -18.13 3.47
N PHE A 143 11.75 -17.62 2.29
CA PHE A 143 10.85 -16.93 1.39
C PHE A 143 9.66 -17.81 0.99
N TYR A 144 9.90 -19.08 0.65
CA TYR A 144 8.84 -20.01 0.31
C TYR A 144 7.93 -20.37 1.49
N ASP A 145 8.48 -20.47 2.70
CA ASP A 145 7.67 -20.70 3.89
C ASP A 145 6.77 -19.49 4.19
N LEU A 146 7.25 -18.26 3.97
CA LEU A 146 6.41 -17.06 4.02
C LEU A 146 5.31 -17.05 2.95
N VAL A 147 5.63 -17.44 1.72
CA VAL A 147 4.66 -17.55 0.61
C VAL A 147 3.54 -18.54 0.93
N LYS A 148 3.83 -19.68 1.57
CA LYS A 148 2.80 -20.66 1.98
C LYS A 148 1.85 -20.11 3.04
N MET A 149 2.29 -19.13 3.82
CA MET A 149 1.54 -18.55 4.93
C MET A 149 0.84 -17.24 4.56
N SER A 150 1.04 -16.75 3.34
CA SER A 150 0.54 -15.45 2.88
C SER A 150 -0.39 -15.62 1.66
N ASP A 151 -1.27 -14.66 1.47
CA ASP A 151 -2.24 -14.64 0.36
C ASP A 151 -1.67 -14.00 -0.90
N GLY A 152 -0.68 -13.11 -0.75
CA GLY A 152 -0.03 -12.49 -1.89
C GLY A 152 1.26 -11.76 -1.57
N LEU A 153 1.86 -11.21 -2.64
CA LEU A 153 3.11 -10.46 -2.61
C LEU A 153 3.03 -9.28 -3.59
N THR A 154 3.54 -8.12 -3.17
CA THR A 154 3.95 -7.05 -4.08
C THR A 154 5.47 -6.95 -4.16
N GLU A 155 6.02 -6.98 -5.37
CA GLU A 155 7.44 -6.75 -5.65
C GLU A 155 7.64 -5.70 -6.76
N CYS A 156 8.76 -4.98 -6.72
CA CYS A 156 9.04 -3.87 -7.65
C CYS A 156 10.45 -3.92 -8.25
N TYR A 157 11.06 -5.11 -8.30
CA TYR A 157 12.39 -5.26 -8.86
C TYR A 157 12.35 -5.18 -10.39
N ARG A 158 13.51 -4.99 -11.02
CA ARG A 158 13.58 -5.03 -12.49
C ARG A 158 13.03 -6.36 -12.99
N HIS A 159 12.33 -6.33 -14.12
CA HIS A 159 11.71 -7.49 -14.73
C HIS A 159 12.64 -8.73 -14.74
N GLY A 160 12.10 -9.87 -14.34
CA GLY A 160 12.82 -11.15 -14.31
C GLY A 160 13.89 -11.27 -13.21
N THR A 161 14.08 -10.27 -12.35
CA THR A 161 15.03 -10.39 -11.22
C THR A 161 14.62 -11.50 -10.26
N PHE A 162 13.38 -11.47 -9.79
CA PHE A 162 12.86 -12.51 -8.89
C PHE A 162 12.82 -13.89 -9.57
N ASP A 163 12.54 -13.97 -10.88
CA ASP A 163 12.58 -15.23 -11.60
C ASP A 163 14.01 -15.82 -11.70
N ARG A 164 15.04 -14.98 -11.87
CA ARG A 164 16.45 -15.41 -11.80
C ARG A 164 16.82 -15.92 -10.41
N TRP A 165 16.27 -15.31 -9.36
CA TRP A 165 16.40 -15.78 -7.96
C TRP A 165 15.47 -16.95 -7.61
N LYS A 166 14.69 -17.45 -8.58
CA LYS A 166 13.70 -18.52 -8.39
C LYS A 166 12.60 -18.17 -7.38
N GLN A 167 12.30 -16.89 -7.21
CA GLN A 167 11.27 -16.36 -6.32
C GLN A 167 10.18 -15.60 -7.10
N GLY A 168 10.20 -15.73 -8.43
CA GLY A 168 9.24 -15.10 -9.32
C GLY A 168 7.90 -15.81 -9.34
N TYR A 169 6.92 -15.17 -10.00
CA TYR A 169 5.55 -15.69 -10.13
C TYR A 169 5.48 -17.18 -10.51
N ARG A 170 6.28 -17.62 -11.50
CA ARG A 170 6.24 -19.02 -11.97
C ARG A 170 6.55 -20.03 -10.86
N GLN A 171 7.56 -19.74 -10.03
CA GLN A 171 7.93 -20.63 -8.94
C GLN A 171 6.95 -20.53 -7.77
N VAL A 172 6.42 -19.33 -7.51
CA VAL A 172 5.44 -19.11 -6.45
C VAL A 172 4.10 -19.80 -6.76
N ALA A 173 3.62 -19.68 -8.00
CA ALA A 173 2.36 -20.27 -8.45
C ALA A 173 2.37 -21.81 -8.43
N GLU A 174 3.53 -22.43 -8.67
CA GLU A 174 3.70 -23.89 -8.52
C GLU A 174 3.47 -24.35 -7.07
N MET A 175 3.82 -23.53 -6.08
CA MET A 175 3.70 -23.89 -4.66
C MET A 175 2.33 -23.51 -4.07
N ASN A 176 1.79 -22.35 -4.44
CA ASN A 176 0.50 -21.87 -3.98
C ASN A 176 -0.27 -21.28 -5.18
N PRO A 177 -1.11 -22.08 -5.86
CA PRO A 177 -1.88 -21.62 -7.01
C PRO A 177 -2.92 -20.54 -6.71
N ARG A 178 -3.27 -20.33 -5.43
CA ARG A 178 -4.19 -19.27 -4.98
C ARG A 178 -3.47 -17.96 -4.67
N PHE A 179 -2.14 -17.96 -4.70
CA PHE A 179 -1.32 -16.82 -4.32
C PHE A 179 -1.41 -15.69 -5.34
N ILE A 180 -1.67 -14.47 -4.86
CA ILE A 180 -1.73 -13.29 -5.70
C ILE A 180 -0.32 -12.68 -5.81
N TYR A 181 0.18 -12.57 -7.03
CA TYR A 181 1.50 -11.98 -7.28
C TYR A 181 1.36 -10.67 -8.05
N VAL A 182 1.75 -9.57 -7.42
CA VAL A 182 1.73 -8.23 -8.01
C VAL A 182 3.15 -7.78 -8.27
N TRP A 183 3.44 -7.47 -9.52
CA TRP A 183 4.68 -6.80 -9.90
C TRP A 183 4.40 -5.34 -10.27
N GLY A 184 5.07 -4.41 -9.59
CA GLY A 184 5.00 -2.99 -9.90
C GLY A 184 6.27 -2.50 -10.58
N GLY A 185 6.25 -2.44 -11.92
CA GLY A 185 7.33 -1.86 -12.72
C GLY A 185 6.82 -0.77 -13.67
N GLY A 186 7.61 0.30 -13.84
CA GLY A 186 7.13 1.51 -14.54
C GLY A 186 6.93 1.38 -16.06
N PHE A 187 7.75 0.58 -16.76
CA PHE A 187 7.66 0.44 -18.23
C PHE A 187 6.98 -0.87 -18.69
N GLY A 188 6.44 -1.67 -17.76
CA GLY A 188 5.76 -2.92 -18.09
C GLY A 188 6.68 -4.01 -18.68
N TYR A 189 6.05 -4.99 -19.32
CA TYR A 189 6.69 -6.12 -20.01
C TYR A 189 6.55 -5.96 -21.53
N GLY A 190 7.45 -5.21 -22.16
CA GLY A 190 7.39 -4.98 -23.61
C GLY A 190 8.78 -4.83 -24.24
N PRO A 191 8.90 -4.77 -25.57
CA PRO A 191 10.19 -4.69 -26.27
C PRO A 191 10.96 -3.39 -26.01
N LYS A 192 10.28 -2.34 -25.53
CA LYS A 192 10.88 -1.05 -25.18
C LYS A 192 11.07 -0.93 -23.66
N ILE A 193 11.93 -1.78 -23.10
CA ILE A 193 12.30 -1.68 -21.69
C ILE A 193 13.41 -0.65 -21.54
N PHE A 194 13.07 0.51 -20.96
CA PHE A 194 14.05 1.52 -20.58
C PHE A 194 14.55 1.23 -19.16
N GLY A 195 15.45 0.26 -19.00
CA GLY A 195 16.20 0.04 -17.77
C GLY A 195 15.40 0.16 -16.46
N GLY A 196 15.94 0.91 -15.48
CA GLY A 196 15.23 1.24 -14.24
C GLY A 196 14.29 2.42 -14.44
N SER A 197 13.08 2.31 -13.90
CA SER A 197 12.08 3.39 -13.94
C SER A 197 12.07 4.16 -12.63
N TYR A 198 12.15 5.48 -12.73
CA TYR A 198 11.91 6.42 -11.65
C TYR A 198 10.79 7.39 -12.06
N ASP A 199 10.16 8.03 -11.09
CA ASP A 199 9.01 8.91 -11.29
C ASP A 199 9.24 9.95 -12.40
N ILE A 200 10.37 10.68 -12.35
CA ILE A 200 10.73 11.69 -13.35
C ILE A 200 10.81 11.14 -14.79
N LEU A 201 11.27 9.89 -14.95
CA LEU A 201 11.33 9.23 -16.26
C LEU A 201 9.93 8.87 -16.73
N GLY A 202 9.06 8.42 -15.81
CA GLY A 202 7.65 8.15 -16.09
C GLY A 202 6.92 9.42 -16.52
N GLN A 203 7.11 10.53 -15.80
CA GLN A 203 6.51 11.82 -16.15
C GLN A 203 6.96 12.31 -17.54
N ALA A 204 8.25 12.21 -17.85
CA ALA A 204 8.77 12.58 -19.16
C ALA A 204 8.20 11.69 -20.28
N HIS A 205 8.20 10.37 -20.09
CA HIS A 205 7.70 9.42 -21.08
C HIS A 205 6.19 9.51 -21.31
N ALA A 206 5.41 9.82 -20.28
CA ALA A 206 3.97 10.00 -20.39
C ALA A 206 3.57 11.35 -21.02
N GLY A 207 4.53 12.22 -21.33
CA GLY A 207 4.29 13.55 -21.87
C GLY A 207 3.89 14.59 -20.82
N LEU A 208 3.84 14.24 -19.54
CA LEU A 208 3.51 15.18 -18.46
C LEU A 208 4.50 16.35 -18.43
N ALA A 209 5.79 16.06 -18.59
CA ALA A 209 6.82 17.10 -18.67
C ALA A 209 6.63 18.06 -19.87
N SER A 210 6.00 17.62 -20.97
CA SER A 210 5.78 18.46 -22.16
C SER A 210 4.60 19.43 -22.02
N ILE A 211 3.65 19.12 -21.14
CA ILE A 211 2.44 19.93 -20.91
C ILE A 211 2.48 20.67 -19.57
N THR A 212 3.50 20.43 -18.75
CA THR A 212 3.67 21.02 -17.43
C THR A 212 4.81 22.03 -17.46
N GLY A 213 4.48 23.30 -17.30
CA GLY A 213 5.44 24.40 -17.34
C GLY A 213 4.71 25.72 -17.56
N THR A 214 5.40 26.82 -17.34
CA THR A 214 4.88 28.12 -17.75
C THR A 214 5.04 28.28 -19.27
N HIS A 215 4.13 29.02 -19.91
CA HIS A 215 4.26 29.35 -21.34
C HIS A 215 5.65 29.97 -21.61
N GLU A 216 6.16 29.83 -22.84
CA GLU A 216 7.46 30.40 -23.26
C GLU A 216 7.60 31.89 -22.90
N ASP A 217 6.49 32.64 -22.92
CA ASP A 217 6.42 34.06 -22.53
C ASP A 217 6.69 34.35 -21.05
N PHE A 218 6.73 33.32 -20.19
CA PHE A 218 7.07 33.41 -18.77
C PHE A 218 8.45 32.83 -18.45
N GLY A 219 9.28 32.51 -19.47
CA GLY A 219 10.68 32.13 -19.31
C GLY A 219 10.95 30.63 -19.14
N GLY A 220 10.12 29.78 -19.76
CA GLY A 220 10.32 28.33 -19.86
C GLY A 220 11.23 27.92 -21.02
#